data_AF-A0A2X3EYL7-F1
#
_entry.id   AF-A0A2X3EYL7-F1
#
_cell.length_a   1.000
_cell.length_b   1.000
_cell.length_c   1.000
_cell.angle_alpha   90.00
_cell.angle_beta   90.00
_cell.angle_gamma   90.00
#
_symmetry.space_group_name_H-M   'P 1'
#
loop_
_entity.id
_entity.type
_entity.pdbx_description
1 polymer ?
#
loop_
_entity_poly.entity_id
_entity_poly.type
_entity_poly.pdbx_seq_one_letter_code
_entity_poly.pdbx_strand_id
1 'polypeptide(L)' 'MMEFVYPHTHLVAGVDEVGRGPLVGAVVTAAVILDPAKPIVGLNDSKKLSEKRRLALFDEIKEKALCWSLGAPSRTKSTS' A
#
# COMPACT_ATOMS: atom_id res chain seq x y z
N MET A 1 -11.95 -16.58 9.96
CA MET A 1 -12.25 -15.45 9.07
C MET A 1 -12.50 -14.26 10.00
N MET A 2 -11.55 -13.33 10.13
CA MET A 2 -11.77 -12.12 10.93
C MET A 2 -12.35 -11.06 9.98
N GLU A 3 -13.60 -10.65 10.22
CA GLU A 3 -14.18 -9.49 9.56
C GLU A 3 -13.42 -8.25 10.02
N PHE A 4 -12.85 -7.52 9.07
CA PHE A 4 -12.21 -6.24 9.36
C PHE A 4 -13.33 -5.21 9.59
N VAL A 5 -13.49 -4.77 10.84
CA VAL A 5 -14.44 -3.71 11.18
C VAL A 5 -13.83 -2.38 10.76
N TYR A 6 -14.36 -1.79 9.68
CA TYR A 6 -13.99 -0.45 9.27
C TYR A 6 -14.54 0.56 10.28
N PRO A 7 -13.74 1.55 10.74
CA PRO A 7 -14.26 2.64 11.56
C PRO A 7 -15.35 3.41 10.80
N HIS A 8 -16.29 4.04 11.52
CA HIS A 8 -17.30 4.94 10.94
C HIS A 8 -16.65 6.25 10.45
N THR A 9 -15.75 6.15 9.48
CA THR A 9 -15.11 7.27 8.79
C THR A 9 -15.36 7.10 7.30
N HIS A 10 -15.65 8.20 6.60
CA HIS A 10 -16.00 8.13 5.18
C HIS A 10 -14.81 7.73 4.29
N LEU A 11 -13.57 7.89 4.78
CA LEU A 11 -12.34 7.57 4.07
C LEU A 11 -11.33 6.97 5.06
N VAL A 12 -10.71 5.85 4.70
CA VAL A 12 -9.62 5.22 5.47
C VAL A 12 -8.42 5.06 4.54
N ALA A 13 -7.27 5.61 4.95
CA ALA A 13 -6.01 5.46 4.23
C ALA A 13 -5.15 4.37 4.89
N GLY A 14 -4.75 3.35 4.13
CA GLY A 14 -3.68 2.44 4.51
C GLY A 14 -2.34 2.98 4.02
N VAL A 15 -1.32 2.95 4.86
CA VAL A 15 0.05 3.38 4.52
C VAL A 15 1.01 2.21 4.73
N ASP A 16 1.90 1.98 3.76
CA ASP A 16 2.94 0.93 3.85
C ASP A 16 4.30 1.44 3.35
N GLU A 17 5.38 0.88 3.88
CA GLU A 17 6.77 1.23 3.54
C GLU A 17 7.56 0.02 3.02
N VAL A 18 8.28 0.20 1.92
CA VAL A 18 9.16 -0.81 1.32
C VAL A 18 10.58 -0.24 1.24
N GLY A 19 11.57 -0.95 1.80
CA GLY A 19 12.97 -0.54 1.76
C GLY A 19 13.70 -0.48 3.12
N ARG A 20 13.33 -1.32 4.10
CA ARG A 20 14.02 -1.38 5.39
C ARG A 20 15.25 -2.28 5.33
N GLY A 21 16.39 -1.73 4.93
CA GLY A 21 17.69 -2.35 5.14
C GLY A 21 18.83 -1.32 5.07
N PRO A 22 19.81 -1.34 5.99
CA PRO A 22 20.92 -0.37 6.01
C PRO A 22 21.81 -0.41 4.74
N LEU A 23 21.58 -1.36 3.83
CA LEU A 23 22.36 -1.60 2.61
C LEU A 23 21.56 -1.44 1.31
N VAL A 24 20.22 -1.26 1.36
CA VAL A 24 19.36 -1.33 0.16
C VAL A 24 18.48 -0.09 0.05
N GLY A 25 19.01 0.93 -0.64
CA GLY A 25 18.20 1.89 -1.41
C GLY A 25 17.31 2.87 -0.65
N ALA A 26 16.72 3.80 -1.40
CA ALA A 26 15.73 4.75 -0.92
C ALA A 26 14.47 4.03 -0.41
N VAL A 27 13.93 4.45 0.73
CA VAL A 27 12.67 3.93 1.31
C VAL A 27 11.48 4.43 0.49
N VAL A 28 10.69 3.56 -0.13
CA VAL A 28 9.46 3.96 -0.84
C VAL A 28 8.27 3.76 0.10
N THR A 29 7.42 4.78 0.20
CA THR A 29 6.15 4.73 0.94
C THR A 29 4.97 4.78 -0.03
N ALA A 30 3.90 4.06 0.29
CA ALA A 30 2.65 4.08 -0.45
C ALA A 30 1.49 4.41 0.49
N ALA A 31 0.56 5.24 0.03
CA ALA A 31 -0.70 5.52 0.71
C ALA A 31 -1.86 5.21 -0.22
N VAL A 32 -2.86 4.45 0.26
CA VAL A 32 -4.04 4.04 -0.51
C VAL A 32 -5.30 4.29 0.31
N ILE A 33 -6.27 5.00 -0.28
CA ILE A 33 -7.62 5.18 0.28
C ILE A 33 -8.55 4.20 -0.44
N LEU A 34 -9.05 3.21 0.29
CA LEU A 34 -9.96 2.20 -0.27
C LEU A 34 -11.39 2.72 -0.29
N ASP A 35 -12.13 2.34 -1.34
CA ASP A 35 -13.57 2.56 -1.42
C ASP A 35 -14.30 1.49 -0.58
N PRO A 36 -15.00 1.85 0.50
CA PRO A 36 -15.76 0.88 1.30
C PRO A 36 -16.88 0.19 0.49
N ALA A 37 -17.35 0.79 -0.61
CA ALA A 37 -18.34 0.18 -1.50
C ALA A 37 -17.73 -0.86 -2.46
N LYS A 38 -16.39 -0.93 -2.58
CA LYS A 38 -15.68 -1.85 -3.48
C LYS A 38 -14.58 -2.61 -2.73
N PRO A 39 -14.95 -3.55 -1.83
CA PRO A 39 -13.97 -4.31 -1.08
C PRO A 39 -13.07 -5.15 -1.99
N ILE A 40 -11.78 -5.25 -1.62
CA ILE A 40 -10.75 -6.03 -2.31
C ILE A 40 -10.51 -7.32 -1.54
N VAL A 41 -10.73 -8.46 -2.18
CA VAL A 41 -10.65 -9.77 -1.52
C VAL A 41 -9.19 -10.21 -1.38
N GLY A 42 -8.75 -10.47 -0.15
CA GLY A 42 -7.41 -11.02 0.12
C GLY A 42 -6.31 -9.99 0.33
N LEU A 43 -6.66 -8.72 0.57
CA LEU A 43 -5.69 -7.65 0.89
C LEU A 43 -4.89 -7.92 2.19
N ASN A 44 -5.48 -8.61 3.17
CA ASN A 44 -4.92 -8.78 4.52
C ASN A 44 -3.80 -9.84 4.67
N ASP A 45 -3.52 -10.67 3.66
CA ASP A 45 -2.56 -11.79 3.79
C ASP A 45 -1.21 -11.52 3.10
N SER A 46 -0.74 -10.26 3.18
CA SER A 46 0.41 -9.73 2.44
C SER A 46 1.73 -10.48 2.65
N LYS A 47 1.82 -11.28 3.73
CA LYS A 47 3.00 -12.09 4.09
C LYS A 47 3.09 -13.45 3.35
N LYS A 48 2.03 -13.91 2.67
CA LYS A 48 2.01 -15.18 1.91
C LYS A 48 1.69 -15.02 0.42
N LEU A 49 1.59 -13.80 -0.08
CA LEU A 49 1.26 -13.56 -1.49
C LEU A 49 2.46 -13.85 -2.41
N SER A 50 2.23 -14.67 -3.43
CA SER A 50 3.16 -14.81 -4.56
C SER A 50 3.24 -13.51 -5.36
N GLU A 51 4.34 -13.31 -6.08
CA GLU A 51 4.56 -12.14 -6.94
C GLU A 51 3.39 -11.91 -7.91
N LYS A 52 2.91 -12.99 -8.55
CA LYS A 52 1.74 -12.95 -9.45
C LYS A 52 0.48 -12.40 -8.76
N ARG A 53 0.25 -12.77 -7.49
CA ARG A 53 -0.92 -12.30 -6.74
C ARG A 53 -0.75 -10.86 -6.27
N ARG A 54 0.47 -10.41 -5.99
CA ARG A 54 0.76 -9.00 -5.69
C ARG A 54 0.49 -8.09 -6.88
N LEU A 55 0.92 -8.50 -8.08
CA LEU A 55 0.65 -7.74 -9.31
C LEU A 55 -0.86 -7.65 -9.59
N ALA A 56 -1.58 -8.76 -9.49
CA ALA A 56 -3.04 -8.76 -9.66
C ALA A 56 -3.75 -7.85 -8.64
N LEU A 57 -3.34 -7.90 -7.36
CA LEU A 57 -3.88 -7.03 -6.32
C LEU A 57 -3.52 -5.56 -6.56
N PHE A 58 -2.34 -5.26 -7.09
CA PHE A 58 -1.93 -3.89 -7.40
C PHE A 58 -2.83 -3.27 -8.46
N ASP A 59 -3.13 -4.01 -9.53
CA ASP A 59 -4.06 -3.53 -10.56
C ASP A 59 -5.48 -3.37 -10.01
N GLU A 60 -5.95 -4.33 -9.20
CA GLU A 60 -7.25 -4.26 -8.54
C GLU A 60 -7.36 -3.09 -7.55
N ILE A 61 -6.29 -2.80 -6.80
CA ILE A 61 -6.20 -1.63 -5.89
C ILE A 61 -6.29 -0.34 -6.68
N LYS A 62 -5.58 -0.20 -7.80
CA LYS A 62 -5.67 1.03 -8.62
C LYS A 62 -7.06 1.27 -9.18
N GLU A 63 -7.76 0.20 -9.55
CA GLU A 63 -9.10 0.30 -10.13
C GLU A 63 -10.18 0.61 -9.08
N LYS A 64 -10.04 0.02 -7.88
CA LYS A 64 -11.08 0.09 -6.83
C LYS A 64 -10.80 1.13 -5.74
N ALA A 65 -9.58 1.63 -5.61
CA ALA A 65 -9.25 2.69 -4.65
C ALA A 65 -9.86 4.04 -5.08
N LEU A 66 -10.22 4.86 -4.09
CA LEU A 66 -10.63 6.24 -4.31
C LEU A 66 -9.43 7.12 -4.66
N CYS A 67 -8.27 6.84 -4.04
CA CYS A 67 -7.03 7.57 -4.27
C CYS A 67 -5.83 6.72 -3.85
N TRP A 68 -4.69 6.90 -4.52
CA TRP A 68 -3.41 6.33 -4.11
C TRP A 68 -2.26 7.28 -4.45
N SER A 69 -1.17 7.21 -3.67
CA SER A 69 0.03 8.01 -3.86
C SER A 69 1.28 7.21 -3.47
N LEU A 70 2.40 7.50 -4.14
CA LEU A 70 3.72 6.94 -3.86
C LEU A 70 4.69 8.06 -3.48
N GLY A 71 5.34 7.92 -2.33
CA GLY A 71 6.41 8.79 -1.88
C GLY A 71 7.75 8.06 -1.96
N ALA A 72 8.73 8.66 -2.62
CA ALA A 72 10.12 8.19 -2.58
C ALA A 72 11.02 9.37 -2.18
N PRO A 73 11.99 9.19 -1.27
CA PRO A 73 12.92 10.23 -0.90
C PRO A 73 13.80 10.53 -2.11
N SER A 74 13.89 11.80 -2.48
CA SER A 74 14.90 12.23 -3.44
C SER A 74 16.27 11.97 -2.83
N ARG A 75 17.17 11.29 -3.55
CA ARG A 75 18.59 11.22 -3.17
C ARG A 75 19.22 12.60 -3.37
N THR A 76 18.92 13.56 -2.51
CA THR A 76 19.78 14.73 -2.31
C THR A 76 20.85 14.30 -1.32
N LYS A 77 21.98 13.83 -1.84
CA LYS A 77 23.22 13.89 -1.06
C LYS A 77 23.51 15.37 -0.87
N SER A 78 23.15 15.93 0.27
CA SER A 78 23.77 17.17 0.74
C SER A 78 25.23 16.83 1.05
N THR A 79 26.08 16.91 0.02
CA THR A 79 27.52 17.04 0.23
C THR A 79 27.77 18.48 0.63
N SER A 80 27.88 18.69 1.94
CA SER A 80 28.58 19.82 2.55
C SER A 80 29.86 19.27 3.16
#